data_AF-A0AAX0B8S3-F1
#
_entry.id   AF-A0AAX0B8S3-F1
#
_cell.length_a   1.000
_cell.length_b   1.000
_cell.length_c   1.000
_cell.angle_alpha   90.00
_cell.angle_beta   90.00
_cell.angle_gamma   90.00
#
_symmetry.space_group_name_H-M   'P 1'
#
loop_
_entity.id
_entity.type
_entity.pdbx_description
1 polymer ?
#
loop_
_entity_poly.entity_id
_entity_poly.type
_entity_poly.pdbx_seq_one_letter_code
_entity_poly.pdbx_strand_id
1 'polypeptide(L)'
;MDYFLLKQDEEYTNAPKLLDIFNKIDVRNINLLNAHKIEDIVIFDVKCSEETEFLDIIEGNLFLISKEMKKIMEKYDSKIIFKTIPLIDLPYERQENYYMPIFEEIECLSENAEFNLNKTLVKKLY
;
A
#
# COMPACT_ATOMS: atom_id res chain seq x y z
N MET A 1 -12.95 -3.98 21.57
CA MET A 1 -11.89 -3.50 20.67
C MET A 1 -12.58 -3.25 19.37
N ASP A 2 -12.59 -1.99 18.94
CA ASP A 2 -13.32 -1.58 17.75
C ASP A 2 -12.38 -1.70 16.55
N TYR A 3 -12.90 -2.21 15.44
CA TYR A 3 -12.15 -2.37 14.19
C TYR A 3 -12.57 -1.27 13.23
N PHE A 4 -11.60 -0.71 12.51
CA PHE A 4 -11.81 0.34 11.53
C PHE A 4 -11.24 -0.11 10.19
N LEU A 5 -11.94 0.25 9.11
CA LEU A 5 -11.39 0.09 7.76
C LEU A 5 -10.43 1.24 7.50
N LEU A 6 -9.16 0.91 7.24
CA LEU A 6 -8.18 1.89 6.81
C LEU A 6 -8.28 2.06 5.30
N LYS A 7 -8.54 3.29 4.85
CA LYS A 7 -8.66 3.64 3.44
C LYS A 7 -8.09 5.03 3.21
N GLN A 8 -7.52 5.28 2.03
CA GLN A 8 -7.28 6.63 1.56
C GLN A 8 -8.62 7.36 1.37
N ASP A 9 -8.68 8.61 1.80
CA ASP A 9 -9.84 9.47 1.58
C ASP A 9 -10.03 9.72 0.07
N GLU A 10 -11.25 9.50 -0.42
CA GLU A 10 -11.60 9.57 -1.85
C GLU A 10 -11.53 10.99 -2.40
N GLU A 11 -11.57 12.01 -1.55
CA GLU A 11 -11.40 13.41 -1.95
C GLU A 11 -9.98 13.68 -2.50
N TYR A 12 -8.98 12.91 -2.04
CA TYR A 12 -7.60 13.03 -2.51
C TYR A 12 -7.39 12.22 -3.79
N THR A 13 -7.57 12.90 -4.92
CA THR A 13 -7.42 12.30 -6.27
C THR A 13 -6.06 12.58 -6.91
N ASN A 14 -5.23 13.39 -6.25
CA ASN A 14 -3.95 13.93 -6.71
C ASN A 14 -2.73 13.19 -6.11
N ALA A 15 -2.87 11.95 -5.65
CA ALA A 15 -1.74 11.13 -5.22
C ALA A 15 -0.88 10.65 -6.42
N PRO A 16 0.44 10.41 -6.24
CA PRO A 16 1.31 9.96 -7.32
C PRO A 16 0.88 8.58 -7.84
N LYS A 17 0.82 8.43 -9.17
CA LYS A 17 0.38 7.19 -9.80
C LYS A 17 1.59 6.34 -10.20
N LEU A 18 1.74 5.18 -9.57
CA LEU A 18 2.80 4.23 -9.89
C LEU A 18 2.64 3.68 -11.31
N LEU A 19 3.76 3.65 -12.04
CA LEU A 19 3.83 3.10 -13.38
C LEU A 19 4.39 1.69 -13.34
N ASP A 20 3.87 0.82 -14.20
CA ASP A 20 4.43 -0.50 -14.49
C ASP A 20 4.54 -1.47 -13.28
N ILE A 21 3.55 -1.44 -12.38
CA ILE A 21 3.51 -2.26 -11.15
C ILE A 21 3.64 -3.76 -11.44
N PHE A 22 2.83 -4.29 -12.35
CA PHE A 22 2.74 -5.74 -12.58
C PHE A 22 4.00 -6.36 -13.20
N ASN A 23 4.88 -5.55 -13.80
CA ASN A 23 6.17 -6.01 -14.32
C ASN A 23 7.26 -6.00 -13.23
N LYS A 24 7.10 -5.15 -12.20
CA LYS A 24 8.08 -4.99 -11.12
C LYS A 24 7.76 -5.84 -9.88
N ILE A 25 6.48 -6.00 -9.57
CA ILE A 25 6.02 -6.75 -8.40
C ILE A 25 4.91 -7.70 -8.83
N ASP A 26 5.12 -9.00 -8.57
CA ASP A 26 4.04 -9.96 -8.57
C ASP A 26 3.21 -9.77 -7.29
N VAL A 27 2.05 -9.14 -7.42
CA VAL A 27 1.16 -8.81 -6.29
C VAL A 27 0.73 -10.03 -5.46
N ARG A 28 0.79 -11.24 -6.04
CA ARG A 28 0.50 -12.50 -5.33
C ARG A 28 1.56 -12.87 -4.29
N ASN A 29 2.72 -12.21 -4.35
CA ASN A 29 3.79 -12.41 -3.38
C ASN A 29 3.72 -11.44 -2.19
N ILE A 30 2.75 -10.51 -2.17
CA ILE A 30 2.55 -9.51 -1.08
C ILE A 30 1.84 -10.19 0.11
N ASN A 31 2.51 -11.16 0.72
CA ASN A 31 2.08 -11.86 1.93
C ASN A 31 3.31 -12.40 2.66
N LEU A 32 3.18 -12.72 3.95
CA LEU A 32 4.31 -13.17 4.77
C LEU A 32 5.01 -14.42 4.23
N LEU A 33 4.28 -15.34 3.60
CA LEU A 33 4.83 -16.58 3.03
C LEU A 33 5.78 -16.29 1.85
N ASN A 34 5.44 -15.33 1.01
CA ASN A 34 6.14 -15.06 -0.25
C ASN A 34 6.91 -13.73 -0.28
N ALA A 35 6.90 -12.95 0.81
CA ALA A 35 7.56 -11.65 0.91
C ALA A 35 9.05 -11.68 0.53
N HIS A 36 9.73 -12.82 0.75
CA HIS A 36 11.12 -13.03 0.38
C HIS A 36 11.37 -13.07 -1.15
N LYS A 37 10.32 -13.24 -1.96
CA LYS A 37 10.38 -13.19 -3.43
C LYS A 37 10.31 -11.76 -3.97
N ILE A 38 9.96 -10.79 -3.13
CA ILE A 38 9.94 -9.37 -3.46
C ILE A 38 11.27 -8.79 -2.97
N GLU A 39 11.97 -8.07 -3.85
CA GLU A 39 13.21 -7.38 -3.48
C GLU A 39 12.96 -6.36 -2.35
N ASP A 40 13.94 -6.19 -1.46
CA ASP A 40 13.81 -5.26 -0.32
C ASP A 40 13.69 -3.79 -0.74
N ILE A 41 14.12 -3.47 -1.96
CA ILE A 41 14.01 -2.16 -2.58
C ILE A 41 13.46 -2.34 -4.00
N VAL A 42 12.33 -1.71 -4.32
CA VAL A 42 11.75 -1.71 -5.68
C VAL A 42 11.45 -0.27 -6.09
N ILE A 43 12.11 0.20 -7.15
CA ILE A 43 12.01 1.60 -7.61
C ILE A 43 10.84 1.75 -8.58
N PHE A 44 10.04 2.80 -8.41
CA PHE A 44 8.94 3.16 -9.30
C PHE A 44 9.11 4.54 -9.89
N ASP A 45 8.90 4.63 -11.20
CA ASP A 45 8.57 5.91 -11.83
C ASP A 45 7.10 6.21 -11.53
N VAL A 46 6.80 7.45 -11.19
CA VAL A 46 5.45 7.91 -10.90
C VAL A 46 5.02 8.98 -11.87
N LYS A 47 3.72 9.00 -12.16
CA LYS A 47 3.07 10.11 -12.86
C LYS A 47 2.46 11.06 -11.84
N CYS A 48 2.91 12.31 -11.91
CA CYS A 48 2.47 13.41 -11.06
C CYS A 48 1.97 14.60 -11.90
N SER A 49 1.36 15.56 -11.21
CA SER A 49 0.93 16.88 -11.64
C SER A 49 1.47 17.93 -10.67
N GLU A 50 1.39 19.22 -11.02
CA GLU A 50 1.79 20.32 -10.13
C GLU A 50 1.08 20.27 -8.77
N GLU A 51 -0.16 19.79 -8.74
CA GLU A 51 -0.97 19.66 -7.53
C GLU A 51 -0.75 18.31 -6.82
N THR A 52 0.23 17.49 -7.20
CA THR A 52 0.39 16.15 -6.62
C THR A 52 0.85 16.19 -5.17
N GLU A 53 0.07 15.53 -4.32
CA GLU A 53 0.33 15.39 -2.90
C GLU A 53 0.84 13.98 -2.57
N PHE A 54 1.94 13.93 -1.81
CA PHE A 54 2.54 12.71 -1.32
C PHE A 54 2.00 12.47 0.09
N LEU A 55 0.90 11.71 0.15
CA LEU A 55 0.14 11.44 1.36
C LEU A 55 0.82 10.41 2.27
N ASP A 56 0.46 10.39 3.54
CA ASP A 56 0.98 9.37 4.48
C ASP A 56 0.58 7.94 4.12
N ILE A 57 -0.56 7.79 3.43
CA ILE A 57 -1.05 6.53 2.88
C ILE A 57 -1.42 6.78 1.43
N ILE A 58 -0.89 5.95 0.54
CA ILE A 58 -1.26 5.91 -0.86
C ILE A 58 -1.87 4.54 -1.12
N GLU A 59 -3.14 4.55 -1.51
CA GLU A 59 -3.92 3.36 -1.82
C GLU A 59 -4.30 3.34 -3.31
N GLY A 60 -4.26 2.15 -3.91
CA GLY A 60 -4.55 1.96 -5.33
C GLY A 60 -4.14 0.56 -5.76
N ASN A 61 -3.01 0.45 -6.46
CA ASN A 61 -2.48 -0.85 -6.87
C ASN A 61 -1.53 -1.48 -5.83
N LEU A 62 -0.91 -0.67 -4.98
CA LEU A 62 -0.10 -1.08 -3.84
C LEU A 62 -0.52 -0.23 -2.64
N PHE A 63 -0.47 -0.82 -1.44
CA PHE A 63 -0.65 -0.08 -0.20
C PHE A 63 0.71 0.44 0.25
N LEU A 64 0.92 1.75 0.13
CA LEU A 64 2.18 2.40 0.46
C LEU A 64 2.00 3.38 1.61
N ILE A 65 3.01 3.48 2.45
CA ILE A 65 3.04 4.39 3.58
C ILE A 65 4.27 5.30 3.54
N SER A 66 4.12 6.53 4.03
CA SER A 66 5.24 7.44 4.21
C SER A 66 6.22 6.94 5.27
N LYS A 67 7.38 7.59 5.32
CA LYS A 67 8.38 7.34 6.38
C LYS A 67 7.83 7.59 7.78
N GLU A 68 7.00 8.62 7.96
CA GLU A 68 6.46 8.94 9.29
C GLU A 68 5.41 7.91 9.70
N MET A 69 4.53 7.48 8.79
CA MET A 69 3.59 6.40 9.05
C MET A 69 4.31 5.08 9.36
N LYS A 70 5.39 4.74 8.65
CA LYS A 70 6.24 3.58 8.97
C LYS A 70 6.74 3.61 10.41
N LYS A 71 7.28 4.74 10.87
CA LYS A 71 7.75 4.90 12.26
C LYS A 71 6.64 4.71 13.28
N ILE A 72 5.40 5.13 12.95
CA ILE A 72 4.25 4.91 13.82
C ILE A 72 3.95 3.41 13.89
N MET A 73 3.83 2.73 12.75
CA MET A 73 3.55 1.29 12.69
C MET A 73 4.61 0.45 13.42
N GLU A 74 5.90 0.79 13.26
CA GLU A 74 7.01 0.10 13.95
C GLU A 74 6.94 0.20 15.48
N LYS A 75 6.27 1.23 16.03
CA LYS A 75 6.03 1.33 17.48
C LYS A 75 4.95 0.38 17.98
N TYR A 76 3.99 0.01 17.13
CA TYR A 76 2.94 -0.95 17.47
C TYR A 76 3.40 -2.38 17.24
N ASP A 77 4.09 -2.63 16.13
CA ASP A 77 4.70 -3.92 15.84
C ASP A 77 6.01 -3.76 15.07
N SER A 78 7.12 -4.03 15.77
CA SER A 78 8.47 -4.01 15.20
C SER A 78 8.77 -5.17 14.24
N LYS A 79 7.89 -6.17 14.14
CA LYS A 79 8.08 -7.36 13.29
C LYS A 79 7.52 -7.19 11.89
N ILE A 80 6.80 -6.10 11.61
CA ILE A 80 6.27 -5.82 10.28
C ILE A 80 7.42 -5.76 9.27
N ILE A 81 7.29 -6.54 8.20
CA ILE A 81 8.24 -6.51 7.08
C ILE A 81 7.88 -5.32 6.19
N PHE A 82 8.84 -4.46 5.94
CA PHE A 82 8.68 -3.33 5.02
C PHE A 82 9.59 -3.50 3.81
N LYS A 83 9.02 -3.38 2.61
CA LYS A 83 9.77 -3.21 1.37
C LYS A 83 9.89 -1.72 1.06
N THR A 84 11.09 -1.25 0.73
CA THR A 84 11.32 0.17 0.41
C THR A 84 10.94 0.43 -1.04
N ILE A 85 10.13 1.46 -1.26
CA ILE A 85 9.57 1.81 -2.56
C ILE A 85 9.92 3.26 -2.88
N PRO A 86 11.12 3.53 -3.44
CA PRO A 86 11.45 4.87 -3.94
C PRO A 86 10.55 5.23 -5.12
N LEU A 87 9.86 6.36 -5.00
CA LEU A 87 9.01 6.95 -6.03
C LEU A 87 9.78 8.08 -6.71
N ILE A 88 10.00 7.98 -8.02
CA ILE A 88 10.76 8.94 -8.82
C ILE A 88 9.79 9.66 -9.76
N ASP A 89 9.68 10.96 -9.58
CA ASP A 89 8.93 11.88 -10.42
C ASP A 89 9.91 12.72 -11.24
N LEU A 90 10.29 12.19 -12.41
CA LEU A 90 11.27 12.82 -13.29
C LEU A 90 10.86 14.22 -13.77
N PRO A 91 9.61 14.48 -14.21
CA PRO A 91 9.18 15.81 -14.68
C PRO A 91 9.36 16.94 -13.66
N TYR A 92 9.15 16.66 -12.37
CA TYR A 92 9.26 17.66 -11.30
C TYR A 92 10.53 17.49 -10.46
N GLU A 93 11.46 16.64 -10.90
CA GLU A 93 12.72 16.33 -10.21
C GLU A 93 12.53 15.96 -8.72
N ARG A 94 11.42 15.29 -8.42
CA ARG A 94 11.04 14.92 -7.05
C ARG A 94 11.26 13.43 -6.83
N GLN A 95 11.78 13.08 -5.66
CA GLN A 95 11.92 11.70 -5.23
C GLN A 95 11.51 11.57 -3.76
N GLU A 96 10.67 10.58 -3.47
CA GLU A 96 10.29 10.25 -2.10
C GLU A 96 10.33 8.75 -1.83
N ASN A 97 10.78 8.39 -0.63
CA ASN A 97 10.83 6.99 -0.22
C ASN A 97 9.55 6.62 0.52
N TYR A 98 8.78 5.73 -0.10
CA TYR A 98 7.64 5.06 0.51
C TYR A 98 8.03 3.66 0.96
N TYR A 99 7.13 3.04 1.72
CA TYR A 99 7.32 1.69 2.22
C TYR A 99 6.05 0.89 1.99
N MET A 100 6.20 -0.36 1.57
CA MET A 100 5.10 -1.31 1.45
C MET A 100 5.16 -2.28 2.64
N PRO A 101 4.27 -2.13 3.63
CA PRO A 101 4.14 -3.11 4.70
C PRO A 101 3.59 -4.44 4.14
N ILE A 102 4.16 -5.55 4.58
CA ILE A 102 3.58 -6.88 4.37
C ILE A 102 2.79 -7.26 5.61
N PHE A 103 1.46 -7.25 5.49
CA PHE A 103 0.56 -7.59 6.58
C PHE A 103 0.41 -9.12 6.74
N GLU A 104 0.10 -9.53 7.96
CA GLU A 104 -0.45 -10.86 8.21
C GLU A 104 -1.88 -10.90 7.70
N GLU A 105 -2.18 -11.86 6.83
CA GLU A 105 -3.56 -12.14 6.41
C GLU A 105 -4.21 -13.02 7.48
N ILE A 106 -5.28 -12.52 8.09
CA ILE A 106 -6.07 -13.24 9.10
C ILE A 106 -7.48 -13.50 8.57
N GLU A 107 -7.99 -14.73 8.79
CA GLU A 107 -9.37 -15.07 8.49
C GLU A 107 -10.29 -14.52 9.58
N CYS A 108 -10.60 -13.23 9.48
CA CYS A 108 -11.37 -12.49 10.49
C CYS A 108 -12.74 -12.01 10.00
N LEU A 109 -13.13 -12.37 8.77
CA LEU A 109 -14.42 -12.00 8.22
C LEU A 109 -15.50 -12.98 8.66
N SER A 110 -16.66 -12.44 9.06
CA SER A 110 -17.84 -13.24 9.39
C SER A 110 -18.29 -14.06 8.18
N GLU A 111 -18.85 -15.25 8.40
CA GLU A 111 -19.49 -16.05 7.35
C GLU A 111 -20.61 -15.29 6.62
N ASN A 112 -21.19 -14.28 7.29
CA ASN A 112 -22.24 -13.42 6.73
C ASN A 112 -21.70 -12.20 5.97
N ALA A 113 -20.37 -12.02 5.88
CA ALA A 113 -19.78 -10.90 5.16
C ALA A 113 -20.14 -10.98 3.67
N GLU A 114 -20.66 -9.88 3.12
CA GLU A 114 -20.98 -9.80 1.70
C GLU A 114 -19.74 -9.37 0.93
N PHE A 115 -19.38 -10.15 -0.08
CA PHE A 115 -18.27 -9.82 -0.96
C PHE A 115 -18.75 -9.35 -2.34
N ASN A 116 -17.86 -8.71 -3.09
CA ASN A 116 -18.01 -8.60 -4.53
C ASN A 116 -17.96 -10.00 -5.21
N LEU A 117 -18.38 -10.07 -6.47
CA LEU A 117 -18.53 -11.34 -7.23
C LEU A 117 -17.25 -12.21 -7.26
N ASN A 118 -16.08 -11.58 -7.18
CA ASN A 118 -14.78 -12.23 -7.18
C ASN A 118 -14.13 -12.31 -5.78
N LYS A 119 -14.89 -12.08 -4.70
CA LYS A 119 -14.45 -12.21 -3.29
C LYS A 119 -13.19 -11.42 -2.90
N THR A 120 -12.91 -10.32 -3.58
CA THR A 120 -11.73 -9.46 -3.35
C THR A 120 -12.05 -8.19 -2.57
N LEU A 121 -13.30 -7.74 -2.55
CA LEU A 121 -13.73 -6.57 -1.80
C LEU A 121 -14.91 -6.92 -0.90
N VAL A 122 -14.83 -6.52 0.38
CA VAL A 122 -15.93 -6.61 1.32
C VAL A 122 -16.91 -5.47 1.04
N LYS A 123 -18.15 -5.81 0.67
CA LYS A 123 -19.23 -4.84 0.46
C LYS A 123 -19.87 -4.42 1.77
N LYS A 124 -19.93 -5.32 2.75
CA LYS A 124 -20.57 -5.06 4.05
C LYS A 124 -19.98 -5.94 5.14
N LEU A 125 -19.56 -5.29 6.23
CA LEU A 125 -19.15 -5.92 7.49
C LEU A 125 -20.38 -5.96 8.41
N TYR A 126 -20.60 -7.10 9.09
CA TYR A 126 -21.69 -7.34 10.05
C TYR A 126 -21.12 -7.66 11.42
#